data_AF-A0A959V0I1-F1
#
_entry.id   AF-A0A959V0I1-F1
#
_cell.length_a   1.000
_cell.length_b   1.000
_cell.length_c   1.000
_cell.angle_alpha   90.00
_cell.angle_beta   90.00
_cell.angle_gamma   90.00
#
_symmetry.space_group_name_H-M   'P 1'
#
loop_
_entity.id
_entity.type
_entity.pdbx_description
1 polymer ?
#
loop_
_entity_poly.entity_id
_entity_poly.type
_entity_poly.pdbx_seq_one_letter_code
_entity_poly.pdbx_strand_id
1 'polypeptide(L)' 'ADFDMPEELEAYLKEDAELRKAFKALTPGRQRGYLLHIGGAKKPETRVARIEKCRDRILAGKGWNER' A
#
# COMPACT_ATOMS: atom_id res chain seq x y z
N ALA A 1 17.57 4.36 -0.05
CA ALA A 1 16.62 3.60 0.78
C ALA A 1 15.56 3.07 -0.16
N ASP A 2 15.92 1.98 -0.82
CA ASP A 2 15.04 1.16 -1.64
C ASP A 2 14.11 0.44 -0.68
N PHE A 3 12.87 0.91 -0.59
CA PHE A 3 11.82 0.17 0.09
C PHE A 3 11.20 -0.71 -0.99
N ASP A 4 11.61 -1.96 -1.01
CA ASP A 4 11.06 -2.93 -1.93
C ASP A 4 9.55 -3.08 -1.70
N MET A 5 8.82 -3.07 -2.82
CA MET A 5 7.39 -3.34 -2.85
C MET A 5 7.16 -4.76 -2.31
N PRO A 6 6.35 -4.95 -1.25
CA PRO A 6 5.99 -6.29 -0.81
C PRO A 6 5.28 -7.05 -1.94
N GLU A 7 5.64 -8.32 -2.14
CA GLU A 7 5.08 -9.15 -3.21
C GLU A 7 3.54 -9.19 -3.17
N GLU A 8 2.95 -9.22 -1.98
CA GLU A 8 1.49 -9.21 -1.81
C GLU A 8 0.88 -7.87 -2.25
N LEU A 9 1.55 -6.75 -1.99
CA LEU A 9 1.07 -5.45 -2.45
C LEU A 9 1.20 -5.36 -3.97
N GLU A 10 2.29 -5.84 -4.56
CA GLU A 10 2.45 -5.89 -6.01
C GLU A 10 1.35 -6.74 -6.68
N ALA A 11 1.05 -7.92 -6.13
CA ALA A 11 -0.03 -8.78 -6.62
C ALA A 11 -1.39 -8.06 -6.59
N TYR A 12 -1.73 -7.40 -5.48
CA TYR A 12 -2.97 -6.62 -5.36
C TYR A 12 -3.03 -5.46 -6.36
N LEU A 13 -1.92 -4.74 -6.58
CA LEU A 13 -1.87 -3.66 -7.57
C LEU A 13 -1.94 -4.21 -9.01
N LYS A 14 -1.52 -5.46 -9.25
CA LYS A 14 -1.63 -6.09 -10.57
C LYS A 14 -3.07 -6.52 -10.86
N GLU A 15 -3.77 -7.03 -9.87
CA GLU A 15 -5.15 -7.52 -9.98
C GLU A 15 -6.20 -6.40 -9.90
N ASP A 16 -5.98 -5.38 -9.08
CA ASP A 16 -6.89 -4.25 -8.89
C ASP A 16 -6.34 -2.98 -9.59
N ALA A 17 -6.83 -2.73 -10.80
CA ALA A 17 -6.42 -1.59 -11.60
C ALA A 17 -6.81 -0.23 -10.96
N GLU A 18 -7.89 -0.19 -10.18
CA GLU A 18 -8.36 1.01 -9.49
C GLU A 18 -7.40 1.34 -8.34
N LEU A 19 -7.13 0.34 -7.50
CA LEU A 19 -6.15 0.45 -6.41
C LEU A 19 -4.78 0.87 -6.95
N ARG A 20 -4.34 0.28 -8.07
CA ARG A 20 -3.07 0.65 -8.71
C ARG A 20 -3.02 2.10 -9.13
N LYS A 21 -4.10 2.59 -9.75
CA LYS A 21 -4.18 3.98 -10.20
C LYS A 21 -4.17 4.93 -9.01
N ALA A 22 -4.95 4.62 -7.97
CA ALA A 22 -5.01 5.41 -6.75
C ALA A 22 -3.65 5.44 -6.03
N PHE A 23 -3.00 4.28 -5.86
CA PHE A 23 -1.67 4.18 -5.24
C PHE A 23 -0.62 4.99 -6.01
N LYS A 24 -0.60 4.90 -7.35
CA LYS A 24 0.32 5.67 -8.19
C LYS A 24 0.04 7.18 -8.17
N ALA A 25 -1.19 7.59 -7.93
CA ALA A 25 -1.57 9.00 -7.81
C ALA A 25 -1.20 9.62 -6.45
N LEU A 26 -0.88 8.80 -5.44
CA LEU A 26 -0.37 9.28 -4.16
C LEU A 26 0.99 9.98 -4.35
N THR A 27 1.28 10.98 -3.52
CA THR A 27 2.61 11.60 -3.48
C THR A 27 3.66 10.56 -3.05
N PRO A 28 4.94 10.72 -3.45
CA PRO A 28 6.00 9.77 -3.08
C PRO A 28 6.10 9.51 -1.56
N GLY A 29 5.86 10.55 -0.75
CA GLY A 29 5.82 10.43 0.71
C GLY A 29 4.68 9.53 1.22
N ARG A 30 3.47 9.67 0.63
CA ARG A 30 2.32 8.83 0.96
C ARG A 30 2.54 7.38 0.53
N GLN A 31 3.05 7.15 -0.68
CA GLN A 31 3.42 5.82 -1.17
C GLN A 31 4.42 5.16 -0.21
N ARG A 32 5.49 5.88 0.15
CA ARG A 32 6.50 5.39 1.09
C ARG A 32 5.91 5.04 2.46
N GLY A 33 4.96 5.82 2.97
CA GLY A 33 4.25 5.52 4.21
C GLY A 33 3.53 4.18 4.18
N TYR A 34 2.86 3.87 3.07
CA TYR A 34 2.21 2.57 2.87
C TYR A 34 3.21 1.43 2.71
N LEU A 35 4.29 1.62 1.93
CA LEU A 35 5.35 0.62 1.78
C LEU A 35 5.99 0.27 3.13
N LEU A 36 6.26 1.27 3.97
CA LEU A 36 6.78 1.08 5.32
C LEU A 36 5.78 0.35 6.22
N HIS A 37 4.52 0.77 6.21
CA HIS A 37 3.49 0.14 7.04
C HIS A 37 3.27 -1.31 6.64
N ILE A 38 3.11 -1.61 5.35
CA ILE A 38 2.83 -2.96 4.86
C ILE A 38 4.10 -3.81 4.95
N GLY A 39 5.21 -3.36 4.38
CA GLY A 39 6.50 -4.07 4.37
C GLY A 39 7.11 -4.31 5.75
N GLY A 40 6.74 -3.52 6.77
CA GLY A 40 7.16 -3.75 8.14
C GLY A 40 6.57 -5.02 8.79
N ALA A 41 5.61 -5.70 8.17
CA ALA A 41 5.08 -6.98 8.66
C ALA A 41 5.88 -8.17 8.12
N LYS A 42 6.42 -8.98 9.03
CA LYS A 42 7.20 -10.19 8.69
C LYS A 42 6.36 -11.31 8.07
N LYS A 43 5.10 -11.44 8.50
CA LYS A 43 4.20 -12.51 8.05
C LYS A 43 3.41 -12.07 6.81
N PRO A 44 3.34 -12.89 5.74
CA PRO A 44 2.53 -12.63 4.54
C PRO A 44 1.08 -12.28 4.87
N GLU A 45 0.43 -13.08 5.71
CA GLU A 45 -0.96 -12.90 6.14
C GLU A 45 -1.21 -11.51 6.77
N THR A 46 -0.23 -11.00 7.51
CA THR A 46 -0.32 -9.66 8.12
C THR A 46 -0.11 -8.56 7.07
N ARG A 47 0.71 -8.79 6.04
CA ARG A 47 0.84 -7.86 4.92
C ARG A 47 -0.47 -7.75 4.15
N VAL A 48 -1.10 -8.88 3.83
CA VAL A 48 -2.43 -8.94 3.20
C VAL A 48 -3.47 -8.19 4.03
N ALA A 49 -3.58 -8.49 5.33
CA ALA A 49 -4.53 -7.82 6.21
C ALA A 49 -4.27 -6.30 6.32
N ARG A 50 -3.02 -5.85 6.21
CA ARG A 50 -2.69 -4.41 6.15
C ARG A 50 -3.10 -3.79 4.82
N ILE A 51 -2.89 -4.49 3.69
CA ILE A 51 -3.30 -4.04 2.36
C ILE A 51 -4.81 -3.82 2.32
N GLU A 52 -5.60 -4.80 2.77
CA GLU A 52 -7.06 -4.70 2.80
C GLU A 52 -7.54 -3.50 3.63
N LYS A 53 -6.97 -3.31 4.83
CA LYS A 53 -7.29 -2.15 5.69
C LYS A 53 -6.86 -0.81 5.10
N CYS A 54 -5.83 -0.81 4.25
CA CYS A 54 -5.33 0.39 3.60
C CYS A 54 -6.08 0.74 2.31
N ARG A 55 -6.80 -0.22 1.71
CA ARG A 55 -7.46 -0.09 0.40
C ARG A 55 -8.33 1.17 0.32
N ASP A 56 -9.29 1.33 1.22
CA ASP A 56 -10.21 2.47 1.19
C ASP A 56 -9.50 3.82 1.33
N ARG A 57 -8.42 3.85 2.14
CA ARG A 57 -7.62 5.08 2.31
C ARG A 57 -6.81 5.42 1.06
N ILE A 58 -6.22 4.40 0.42
CA ILE A 58 -5.49 4.57 -0.85
C ILE A 58 -6.45 5.07 -1.93
N LEU A 59 -7.64 4.48 -2.04
CA LEU A 59 -8.68 4.91 -2.98
C LEU A 59 -9.15 6.35 -2.70
N ALA A 60 -9.23 6.74 -1.43
CA ALA A 60 -9.52 8.12 -1.01
C ALA A 60 -8.32 9.09 -1.19
N GLY A 61 -7.18 8.65 -1.71
CA GLY A 61 -5.99 9.47 -1.90
C GLY A 61 -5.30 9.92 -0.60
N LYS A 62 -5.67 9.32 0.54
CA LYS A 62 -5.11 9.61 1.86
C LYS A 62 -3.81 8.84 2.05
N GLY A 63 -2.91 9.36 2.87
CA GLY A 63 -1.75 8.64 3.39
C GLY A 63 -2.11 7.81 4.62
N TRP A 64 -1.30 6.79 4.90
CA TRP A 64 -1.49 5.88 6.05
C TRP A 64 -1.63 6.61 7.41
N ASN A 65 -0.82 7.63 7.65
CA ASN A 65 -0.79 8.40 8.90
C ASN A 65 -1.68 9.65 8.89
N GLU A 66 -2.44 9.88 7.82
CA GLU A 66 -3.35 11.04 7.75
C GLU A 66 -4.72 10.67 8.33
N ARG A 67 -5.31 11.61 9.07
CA ARG A 67 -6.69 11.53 9.55
C ARG A 67 -7.66 11.91 8.41
#